data_AF-K4LFC8-F1
#
_entry.id   AF-K4LFC8-F1
#
_cell.length_a   1.000
_cell.length_b   1.000
_cell.length_c   1.000
_cell.angle_alpha   90.00
_cell.angle_beta   90.00
_cell.angle_gamma   90.00
#
_symmetry.space_group_name_H-M   'P 1'
#
loop_
_entity.id
_entity.type
_entity.pdbx_description
1 polymer ?
#
loop_
_entity_poly.entity_id
_entity_poly.type
_entity_poly.pdbx_seq_one_letter_code
_entity_poly.pdbx_strand_id
1 'polypeptide(L)'
;MRKAEVCFWLDCALFLTGVGLALSGFVRWSISPGSGWGYGGGRWSHPEFIFPCVTWLNIHKFLSIVFICLVVLHIALHWDWVAAMFRSVLRK
;
A
#
# COMPACT_ATOMS: atom_id res chain seq x y z
N MET A 1 4.35 7.93 -26.03
CA MET A 1 3.52 6.95 -25.30
C MET A 1 2.07 7.38 -25.41
N ARG A 2 1.14 6.48 -25.76
CA ARG A 2 -0.29 6.81 -25.76
C ARG A 2 -0.72 7.03 -24.31
N LYS A 3 -1.57 8.03 -24.03
CA LYS A 3 -2.10 8.30 -22.68
C LYS A 3 -2.64 7.04 -22.01
N ALA A 4 -3.29 6.17 -22.79
CA ALA A 4 -3.81 4.88 -22.34
C ALA A 4 -2.73 3.92 -21.79
N GLU A 5 -1.53 3.91 -22.38
CA GLU A 5 -0.43 3.06 -21.92
C GLU A 5 0.10 3.57 -20.57
N VAL A 6 0.18 4.90 -20.40
CA VAL A 6 0.62 5.51 -19.13
C VAL A 6 -0.36 5.20 -18.00
N CYS A 7 -1.68 5.32 -18.25
CA CYS A 7 -2.69 4.93 -17.26
C CYS A 7 -2.61 3.45 -16.92
N PHE A 8 -2.51 2.57 -17.92
CA PHE A 8 -2.40 1.12 -17.69
C PHE A 8 -1.16 0.76 -16.84
N TRP A 9 0.01 1.28 -17.19
CA TRP A 9 1.23 1.03 -16.42
C TRP A 9 1.16 1.59 -15.00
N LEU A 10 0.53 2.76 -14.83
CA LEU A 10 0.33 3.36 -13.52
C LEU A 10 -0.60 2.51 -12.65
N ASP A 11 -1.69 2.00 -13.20
CA ASP A 11 -2.63 1.12 -12.50
C ASP A 11 -1.96 -0.21 -12.14
N CYS A 12 -1.15 -0.78 -13.04
CA CYS A 12 -0.33 -1.95 -12.74
C CYS A 12 0.66 -1.67 -11.59
N ALA A 13 1.33 -0.52 -11.58
CA ALA A 13 2.24 -0.14 -10.49
C ALA A 13 1.50 0.01 -9.15
N LEU A 14 0.30 0.60 -9.17
CA LEU A 14 -0.59 0.73 -8.02
C LEU A 14 -1.01 -0.64 -7.46
N PHE A 15 -1.39 -1.57 -8.34
CA PHE A 15 -1.75 -2.92 -7.96
C PHE A 15 -0.57 -3.64 -7.30
N LEU A 16 0.62 -3.60 -7.92
CA LEU A 16 1.81 -4.27 -7.40
C LEU A 16 2.27 -3.69 -6.05
N THR A 17 2.24 -2.36 -5.91
CA THR A 17 2.60 -1.70 -4.64
C THR A 17 1.56 -1.95 -3.55
N GLY A 18 0.27 -2.02 -3.90
CA GLY A 18 -0.80 -2.43 -2.98
C GLY A 18 -0.66 -3.87 -2.50
N VAL A 19 -0.32 -4.80 -3.40
CA VAL A 19 -0.02 -6.20 -3.04
C VAL A 19 1.20 -6.26 -2.12
N GLY A 20 2.27 -5.52 -2.42
CA GLY A 20 3.46 -5.43 -1.57
C GLY A 20 3.15 -4.89 -0.17
N LEU A 21 2.25 -3.91 -0.05
CA LEU A 21 1.77 -3.39 1.23
C LEU A 21 0.98 -4.42 2.02
N ALA A 22 0.05 -5.11 1.37
CA ALA A 22 -0.75 -6.17 1.97
C ALA A 22 0.16 -7.28 2.51
N LEU A 23 1.12 -7.74 1.70
CA LEU A 23 2.07 -8.79 2.09
C LEU A 23 2.98 -8.36 3.23
N SER A 24 3.61 -7.18 3.15
CA SER A 24 4.51 -6.70 4.21
C SER A 24 3.78 -6.41 5.53
N GLY A 25 2.53 -5.91 5.45
CA GLY A 25 1.66 -5.72 6.61
C GLY A 25 1.23 -7.05 7.22
N PHE A 26 0.85 -8.02 6.38
CA PHE A 26 0.47 -9.37 6.79
C PHE A 26 1.62 -10.12 7.44
N VAL A 27 2.82 -10.08 6.86
CA VAL A 27 4.04 -10.69 7.42
C VAL A 27 4.34 -10.09 8.80
N ARG A 28 4.23 -8.77 8.96
CA ARG A 28 4.39 -8.11 10.27
C ARG A 28 3.32 -8.57 11.27
N TRP A 29 2.08 -8.72 10.83
CA TRP A 29 0.99 -9.22 11.65
C TRP A 29 1.22 -10.67 12.08
N SER A 30 1.69 -11.54 11.18
CA SER A 30 1.95 -12.96 11.48
C SER A 30 3.16 -13.20 12.38
N ILE A 31 4.15 -12.30 12.37
CA ILE A 31 5.37 -12.42 13.19
C ILE A 31 5.20 -11.79 14.58
N SER A 32 4.18 -10.95 14.80
CA SER A 32 4.00 -10.23 16.07
C SER A 32 3.45 -11.15 17.17
N PRO A 33 4.21 -11.45 18.25
CA PRO A 33 3.69 -12.17 19.40
C PRO A 33 2.98 -11.16 20.30
N GLY A 34 1.67 -11.33 20.49
CA GLY A 34 0.89 -10.41 21.30
C GLY A 34 0.30 -9.27 20.46
N SER A 35 -0.94 -9.47 20.10
CA SER A 35 -1.84 -8.53 19.44
C SER A 35 -1.91 -7.16 20.12
N GLY A 36 -1.70 -6.09 19.36
CA GLY A 36 -2.24 -4.76 19.67
C GLY A 36 -1.21 -3.64 19.62
N TRP A 37 -1.25 -2.85 18.54
CA TRP A 37 -1.04 -1.40 18.53
C TRP A 37 0.12 -0.74 19.30
N GLY A 38 1.17 -1.46 19.72
CA GLY A 38 2.18 -0.92 20.64
C GLY A 38 3.61 -1.04 20.11
N TYR A 39 4.26 0.12 19.99
CA TYR A 39 5.71 0.20 20.20
C TYR A 39 6.04 -0.42 21.57
N GLY A 40 6.82 -1.51 21.58
CA GLY A 40 7.54 -1.95 22.76
C GLY A 40 7.08 -3.28 23.37
N GLY A 41 8.04 -4.20 23.46
CA GLY A 41 8.16 -5.08 24.61
C GLY A 41 7.78 -6.54 24.39
N GLY A 42 8.80 -7.38 24.17
CA GLY A 42 8.79 -8.71 24.81
C GLY A 42 8.91 -9.93 23.90
N ARG A 43 10.17 -10.29 23.64
CA ARG A 43 10.68 -11.64 23.94
C ARG A 43 10.12 -12.83 23.15
N TRP A 44 10.06 -12.68 21.83
CA TRP A 44 10.20 -13.81 20.91
C TRP A 44 11.19 -13.44 19.81
N SER A 45 12.45 -13.40 20.23
CA SER A 45 13.64 -13.32 19.42
C SER A 45 13.80 -14.59 18.59
N HIS A 46 13.09 -14.68 17.47
CA HIS A 46 13.53 -15.41 16.27
C HIS A 46 13.15 -14.58 15.02
N PRO A 47 13.95 -13.56 14.66
CA PRO A 47 13.69 -12.67 13.53
C PRO A 47 14.05 -13.31 12.17
N GLU A 48 13.67 -14.57 11.96
CA GLU A 48 14.25 -15.42 10.90
C GLU A 48 13.35 -15.57 9.66
N PHE A 49 12.16 -14.96 9.59
CA PHE A 49 11.37 -15.00 8.35
C PHE A 49 11.97 -14.06 7.30
N ILE A 50 13.06 -14.50 6.67
CA ILE A 50 13.86 -13.85 5.61
C ILE A 50 14.57 -12.56 6.08
N PHE A 51 13.89 -11.69 6.85
CA PHE A 51 14.43 -10.45 7.40
C PHE A 51 13.90 -10.15 8.82
N PRO A 52 14.63 -9.31 9.59
CA PRO A 52 14.15 -8.82 10.89
C PRO A 52 12.89 -7.96 10.81
N CYS A 53 12.09 -7.92 11.88
CA CYS A 53 10.88 -7.08 12.00
C CYS A 53 11.11 -5.59 11.68
N VAL A 54 12.27 -5.04 12.06
CA VAL A 54 12.63 -3.64 11.74
C VAL A 54 12.80 -3.42 10.24
N THR A 55 13.35 -4.41 9.53
CA THR A 55 13.50 -4.35 8.07
C THR A 55 12.14 -4.44 7.39
N TRP A 56 11.25 -5.33 7.84
CA TRP A 56 9.87 -5.40 7.36
C TRP A 56 9.10 -4.09 7.59
N LEU A 57 9.30 -3.43 8.74
CA LEU A 57 8.72 -2.12 9.02
C LEU A 57 9.20 -1.06 8.02
N ASN A 58 10.50 -1.04 7.72
CA ASN A 58 11.07 -0.09 6.77
C ASN A 58 10.57 -0.34 5.33
N ILE A 59 10.50 -1.61 4.91
CA ILE A 59 9.93 -1.99 3.61
C ILE A 59 8.45 -1.55 3.51
N HIS A 60 7.65 -1.84 4.54
CA HIS A 60 6.24 -1.47 4.56
C HIS A 60 6.05 0.06 4.52
N LYS A 61 6.85 0.82 5.28
CA LYS A 61 6.82 2.30 5.26
C LYS A 61 7.19 2.85 3.89
N PHE A 62 8.26 2.34 3.28
CA PHE A 62 8.70 2.80 1.97
C PHE A 62 7.66 2.51 0.89
N LEU A 63 7.12 1.29 0.86
CA LEU A 63 6.02 0.92 -0.02
C LEU A 63 4.78 1.80 0.22
N SER A 64 4.51 2.21 1.47
CA SER A 64 3.35 3.06 1.80
C SER A 64 3.49 4.44 1.16
N ILE A 65 4.68 5.03 1.24
CA ILE A 65 4.97 6.34 0.64
C ILE A 65 4.81 6.26 -0.87
N VAL A 66 5.41 5.25 -1.52
CA VAL A 66 5.32 5.07 -2.97
C VAL A 66 3.86 4.84 -3.40
N PHE A 67 3.11 4.01 -2.68
CA PHE A 67 1.71 3.74 -2.96
C PHE A 67 0.85 5.01 -2.87
N ILE A 68 1.04 5.83 -1.82
CA ILE A 68 0.31 7.10 -1.68
C ILE A 68 0.60 8.03 -2.86
N CYS A 69 1.88 8.16 -3.26
CA CYS A 69 2.25 8.97 -4.42
C CYS A 69 1.56 8.48 -5.71
N LEU A 70 1.50 7.15 -5.91
CA LEU A 70 0.82 6.56 -7.07
C LEU A 70 -0.70 6.77 -7.02
N VAL A 71 -1.34 6.63 -5.86
CA VAL A 71 -2.77 6.91 -5.66
C VAL A 71 -3.10 8.36 -6.03
N VAL A 72 -2.29 9.31 -5.56
CA VAL A 72 -2.50 10.73 -5.89
C VAL A 72 -2.40 10.95 -7.41
N LEU A 73 -1.39 10.36 -8.05
CA LEU A 73 -1.22 10.48 -9.50
C LEU A 73 -2.36 9.80 -10.27
N HIS A 74 -2.85 8.65 -9.82
CA HIS A 74 -4.03 7.98 -10.38
C HIS A 74 -5.25 8.89 -10.33
N ILE A 75 -5.56 9.44 -9.15
CA ILE A 75 -6.72 10.33 -8.99
C ILE A 75 -6.58 11.57 -9.88
N ALA A 76 -5.39 12.16 -9.96
CA ALA A 76 -5.15 13.32 -10.81
C ALA A 76 -5.35 13.02 -12.31
N LEU A 77 -4.90 11.85 -12.78
CA LEU A 77 -5.08 11.43 -14.17
C LEU A 77 -6.53 11.02 -14.49
N HIS A 78 -7.26 10.48 -13.52
CA HIS A 78 -8.64 10.01 -13.66
C HIS A 78 -9.69 11.02 -13.14
N TRP A 79 -9.30 12.27 -12.88
CA TRP A 79 -10.14 13.27 -12.21
C TRP A 79 -11.49 13.51 -12.90
N ASP A 80 -11.52 13.54 -14.24
CA ASP A 80 -12.76 13.72 -15.01
C ASP A 80 -13.78 12.60 -14.74
N TRP A 81 -13.29 11.36 -14.66
CA TRP A 81 -14.11 10.19 -14.33
C TRP A 81 -14.57 10.24 -12.88
N VAL A 82 -13.70 10.58 -11.93
CA VAL A 82 -14.04 10.72 -10.50
C VAL A 82 -15.14 11.76 -10.30
N ALA A 83 -15.01 12.93 -10.92
CA ALA A 83 -15.99 14.00 -10.84
C ALA A 83 -17.34 13.59 -11.49
N ALA A 84 -17.30 12.83 -12.59
CA ALA A 84 -18.50 12.29 -13.22
C ALA A 84 -19.21 11.27 -12.33
N MET A 85 -18.48 10.36 -11.69
CA MET A 85 -19.03 9.38 -10.75
C MET A 85 -19.62 10.05 -9.52
N PHE A 86 -18.93 11.03 -8.92
CA PHE A 86 -19.44 11.76 -7.77
C PHE A 86 -20.77 12.48 -8.07
N ARG A 87 -20.86 13.13 -9.24
CA ARG A 87 -22.12 13.73 -9.71
C ARG A 87 -23.23 12.69 -9.93
N SER A 88 -22.89 11.50 -10.40
CA SER A 88 -23.85 10.41 -10.61
C SER A 88 -24.39 9.85 -9.29
N VAL A 89 -23.55 9.75 -8.27
CA VAL A 89 -23.96 9.27 -6.93
C VAL A 89 -24.87 10.29 -6.25
N LEU A 90 -24.57 11.58 -6.36
CA LEU A 90 -25.38 12.65 -5.76
C LEU A 90 -26.73 12.91 -6.44
N ARG A 91 -26.92 12.44 -7.68
CA ARG A 91 -28.22 12.54 -8.38
C ARG A 91 -29.16 11.38 -8.05
N LYS A 92 -28.68 10.35 -7.37
CA LYS A 92 -29.52 9.31 -6.78
C LYS A 92 -29.90 9.71 -5.37
#